data_AF-A0A523D4K7-F1
#
_entry.id   AF-A0A523D4K7-F1
#
_cell.length_a   1.000
_cell.length_b   1.000
_cell.length_c   1.000
_cell.angle_alpha   90.00
_cell.angle_beta   90.00
_cell.angle_gamma   90.00
#
_symmetry.space_group_name_H-M   'P 1'
#
loop_
_entity.id
_entity.type
_entity.pdbx_description
1 polymer ?
#
loop_
_entity_poly.entity_id
_entity_poly.type
_entity_poly.pdbx_seq_one_letter_code
_entity_poly.pdbx_strand_id
1 'polypeptide(L)' 'EGKASGGRHPCSPWGQKAKGFRTRNNKRTQQFIVRRRKKK' A
#
# COMPACT_ATOMS: atom_id res chain seq x y z
N GLU A 1 -15.92 -24.90 8.46
CA GLU A 1 -14.88 -24.27 7.62
C GLU A 1 -14.29 -23.09 8.38
N GLY A 2 -13.09 -23.28 8.95
CA GLY A 2 -12.51 -22.36 9.94
C GLY A 2 -11.90 -21.10 9.33
N LYS A 3 -11.65 -20.09 10.18
CA LYS A 3 -10.87 -18.90 9.81
C LYS A 3 -9.44 -19.32 9.43
N ALA A 4 -9.17 -19.47 8.13
CA ALA A 4 -7.82 -19.68 7.62
C ALA A 4 -7.22 -18.34 7.17
N SER A 5 -6.11 -17.92 7.78
CA SER A 5 -5.26 -16.86 7.24
C SER A 5 -4.47 -17.46 6.08
N GLY A 6 -5.02 -17.44 4.86
CA GLY A 6 -4.51 -18.18 3.69
C GLY A 6 -3.14 -17.75 3.14
N GLY A 7 -2.09 -17.70 3.97
CA GLY A 7 -0.66 -17.59 3.66
C GLY A 7 -0.20 -16.36 2.89
N ARG A 8 -1.13 -15.54 2.40
CA ARG A 8 -0.87 -14.42 1.49
C ARG A 8 -0.77 -13.12 2.28
N HIS A 9 0.02 -12.18 1.75
CA HIS A 9 0.06 -10.81 2.26
C HIS A 9 -1.37 -10.23 2.27
N PRO A 10 -1.77 -9.49 3.31
CA PRO A 10 -3.10 -8.89 3.35
C PRO A 10 -3.27 -7.95 2.16
N CYS A 11 -4.31 -8.22 1.37
CA CYS A 11 -4.65 -7.51 0.15
C CYS A 11 -6.13 -7.11 0.16
N SER A 12 -6.47 -6.12 -0.67
CA SER A 12 -7.84 -5.80 -1.00
C SER A 12 -8.50 -6.94 -1.79
N PRO A 13 -9.83 -6.94 -1.97
CA PRO A 13 -10.54 -7.91 -2.81
C PRO A 13 -10.01 -7.99 -4.25
N TRP A 14 -9.37 -6.92 -4.74
CA TRP A 14 -8.79 -6.80 -6.09
C TRP A 14 -7.28 -7.00 -6.12
N GLY A 15 -6.66 -7.49 -5.02
CA GLY A 15 -5.25 -7.85 -4.98
C GLY A 15 -4.27 -6.72 -4.65
N GLN A 16 -4.74 -5.50 -4.38
CA GLN A 16 -3.86 -4.41 -3.93
C GLN A 16 -3.37 -4.68 -2.50
N LYS A 17 -2.05 -4.73 -2.30
CA LYS A 17 -1.44 -4.96 -0.97
C LYS A 17 -1.89 -3.89 0.02
N ALA A 18 -2.48 -4.30 1.15
CA ALA A 18 -3.04 -3.41 2.15
C ALA A 18 -1.98 -2.88 3.13
N LYS A 19 -0.97 -3.69 3.47
CA LYS A 19 0.09 -3.30 4.38
C LYS A 19 1.32 -2.78 3.62
N GLY A 20 1.65 -1.51 3.84
CA GLY A 20 2.93 -0.91 3.44
C GLY A 20 3.07 -0.46 1.98
N PHE A 21 2.11 -0.78 1.12
CA PHE A 21 2.15 -0.37 -0.28
C PHE A 21 1.85 1.13 -0.44
N ARG A 22 2.71 1.85 -1.16
CA ARG A 22 2.47 3.24 -1.54
C ARG A 22 1.65 3.28 -2.82
N THR A 23 0.44 3.81 -2.75
CA THR A 23 -0.49 3.88 -3.89
C THR A 23 -0.20 5.03 -4.85
N ARG A 24 0.51 6.09 -4.42
CA ARG A 24 0.86 7.24 -5.26
C ARG A 24 2.24 7.06 -5.91
N ASN A 25 2.28 7.02 -7.24
CA ASN A 25 3.48 6.80 -8.06
C ASN A 25 3.69 7.83 -9.20
N ASN A 26 2.81 8.82 -9.37
CA ASN A 26 2.91 9.81 -10.45
C ASN A 26 4.22 10.61 -10.37
N LYS A 27 5.06 10.54 -11.42
CA LYS A 27 6.38 11.20 -11.47
C LYS A 27 6.29 12.72 -11.70
N ARG A 28 5.30 13.20 -12.48
CA ARG A 28 5.15 14.62 -12.84
C ARG A 28 4.99 15.52 -11.62
N THR A 29 4.24 15.06 -10.62
CA THR A 29 3.98 15.83 -9.40
C THR A 29 4.97 15.51 -8.27
N GLN A 30 5.83 14.51 -8.42
CA GLN A 30 6.81 14.15 -7.39
C GLN A 30 7.90 15.20 -7.21
N GLN A 31 8.27 15.94 -8.25
CA GLN A 31 9.28 17.00 -8.21
C GLN A 31 8.91 18.17 -7.29
N PHE A 32 7.61 18.43 -7.11
CA PHE A 32 7.11 19.54 -6.30
C PHE A 32 6.91 19.18 -4.81
N ILE A 33 7.36 17.99 -4.38
CA ILE A 33 7.13 17.50 -3.01
C ILE A 33 8.31 17.85 -2.13
N VAL A 34 8.12 18.84 -1.25
CA VAL A 34 9.15 19.29 -0.31
C VAL A 34 9.42 18.27 0.81
N ARG A 35 8.38 17.63 1.36
CA ARG A 35 8.52 16.59 2.41
C ARG A 35 7.46 15.50 2.32
N ARG A 36 7.83 14.26 2.65
CA ARG A 36 6.89 13.14 2.80
C ARG A 36 6.46 12.99 4.26
N ARG A 37 5.24 12.50 4.49
CA ARG A 37 4.79 12.10 5.84
C ARG A 37 5.66 10.94 6.36
N LYS A 38 6.19 11.07 7.58
CA LYS A 38 6.81 9.94 8.28
C LYS A 38 5.70 8.94 8.65
N LYS A 39 5.99 7.64 8.53
CA LYS A 39 5.14 6.63 9.18
C LYS A 39 5.36 6.81 10.69
N LYS A 40 4.27 6.95 11.45
CA LYS A 40 4.29 6.70 12.89
C LYS A 40 4.57 5.21 13.11
#